data_AF-A0A6J7KQY6-F1
#
_entry.id   AF-A0A6J7KQY6-F1
#
_cell.length_a   1.000
_cell.length_b   1.000
_cell.length_c   1.000
_cell.angle_alpha   90.00
_cell.angle_beta   90.00
_cell.angle_gamma   90.00
#
_symmetry.space_group_name_H-M   'P 1'
#
loop_
_entity.id
_entity.type
_entity.pdbx_description
1 polymer ?
#
loop_
_entity_poly.entity_id
_entity_poly.type
_entity_poly.pdbx_seq_one_letter_code
_entity_poly.pdbx_strand_id
1 'polypeptide(L)'
;MTPQAHNPEIDNAKYVSFVSFRKSGQAVATPVWIAPFEDGYGFTIESTSGKAKRLAHTSRATIQACSIKGVITPGATVYNCEASLVMHKRAEEVRDAIARKYGLTYKVFSISLWFKDRFGKSKGLPEAAVILKITQ
;
A
#
# COMPACT_ATOMS: atom_id res chain seq x y z
N MET A 1 23.54 6.15 -10.76
CA MET A 1 22.99 5.19 -9.79
C MET A 1 22.27 6.02 -8.73
N THR A 2 20.96 6.18 -8.86
CA THR A 2 20.16 6.87 -7.83
C THR A 2 20.18 5.96 -6.59
N PRO A 3 20.57 6.44 -5.39
CA PRO A 3 20.43 5.65 -4.18
C PRO A 3 18.96 5.24 -4.07
N GLN A 4 18.70 3.93 -4.03
CA GLN A 4 17.34 3.46 -3.78
C GLN A 4 16.92 4.01 -2.42
N ALA A 5 15.79 4.72 -2.35
CA ALA A 5 15.26 5.28 -1.09
C ALA A 5 14.61 4.16 -0.25
N HIS A 6 15.37 3.10 -0.01
CA HIS A 6 15.05 2.03 0.92
C HIS A 6 15.33 2.51 2.33
N ASN A 7 14.32 2.36 3.18
CA ASN A 7 14.36 2.76 4.57
C ASN A 7 14.22 1.48 5.41
N PRO A 8 15.25 1.10 6.19
CA PRO A 8 15.22 -0.15 6.94
C PRO A 8 14.02 -0.32 7.85
N GLU A 9 13.45 0.76 8.40
CA GLU A 9 12.24 0.70 9.23
C GLU A 9 11.04 0.21 8.42
N ILE A 10 10.84 0.75 7.21
CA ILE A 10 9.70 0.43 6.34
C ILE A 10 9.93 -0.87 5.56
N ASP A 11 11.17 -1.15 5.15
CA ASP A 11 11.52 -2.40 4.47
C ASP A 11 11.17 -3.61 5.34
N ASN A 12 11.46 -3.53 6.65
CA ASN A 12 11.16 -4.57 7.63
C ASN A 12 9.71 -4.53 8.12
N ALA A 13 9.02 -3.40 7.98
CA ALA A 13 7.62 -3.30 8.39
C ALA A 13 6.73 -4.19 7.50
N LYS A 14 5.85 -4.97 8.16
CA LYS A 14 4.78 -5.71 7.47
C LYS A 14 3.60 -4.82 7.14
N TYR A 15 3.23 -3.92 8.05
CA TYR A 15 2.16 -2.95 7.86
C TYR A 15 2.67 -1.53 8.08
N VAL A 16 2.10 -0.60 7.32
CA VAL A 16 2.23 0.84 7.58
C VAL A 16 0.86 1.47 7.68
N SER A 17 0.75 2.50 8.50
CA SER A 17 -0.38 3.41 8.51
C SER A 17 -0.22 4.35 7.33
N PHE A 18 -0.96 4.08 6.25
CA PHE A 18 -0.99 4.95 5.07
C PHE A 18 -2.03 6.05 5.28
N VAL A 19 -1.57 7.30 5.36
CA VAL A 19 -2.44 8.46 5.50
C VAL A 19 -2.59 9.14 4.15
N SER A 20 -3.84 9.26 3.70
CA SER A 20 -4.23 10.02 2.50
C SER A 20 -5.25 11.07 2.88
N PHE A 21 -5.44 12.10 2.04
CA PHE A 21 -6.27 13.25 2.40
C PHE A 21 -7.54 13.31 1.55
N ARG A 22 -8.68 13.60 2.19
CA ARG A 22 -9.92 13.94 1.47
C ARG A 22 -9.73 15.26 0.72
N LYS A 23 -10.62 15.56 -0.23
CA LYS A 23 -10.66 16.88 -0.90
C LYS A 23 -10.78 18.04 0.10
N SER A 24 -11.42 17.81 1.26
CA SER A 24 -11.51 18.78 2.36
C SER A 24 -10.20 18.97 3.15
N GLY A 25 -9.14 18.23 2.84
CA GLY A 25 -7.88 18.22 3.59
C GLY A 25 -7.87 17.27 4.79
N GLN A 26 -8.99 16.64 5.15
CA GLN A 26 -9.05 15.71 6.29
C GLN A 26 -8.18 14.46 6.04
N ALA A 27 -7.30 14.16 6.99
CA ALA A 27 -6.45 12.98 6.99
C ALA A 27 -7.27 11.69 7.23
N VAL A 28 -6.95 10.64 6.48
CA VAL A 28 -7.55 9.31 6.62
C VAL A 28 -6.42 8.28 6.66
N ALA A 29 -6.18 7.75 7.86
CA ALA A 29 -5.23 6.67 8.09
C ALA A 29 -5.84 5.31 7.71
N THR A 30 -5.05 4.44 7.11
CA THR A 30 -5.46 3.04 6.90
C THR A 30 -4.24 2.12 6.97
N PRO A 31 -4.27 1.06 7.79
CA PRO A 31 -3.20 0.06 7.79
C PRO A 31 -3.19 -0.67 6.44
N VAL A 32 -2.02 -0.73 5.81
CA VAL A 32 -1.80 -1.46 4.55
C VAL A 32 -0.54 -2.30 4.64
N TRP A 33 -0.55 -3.44 3.98
CA TRP A 33 0.70 -4.15 3.68
C TRP A 33 1.54 -3.37 2.69
N ILE A 34 2.85 -3.42 2.84
CA ILE A 34 3.77 -2.66 2.01
C ILE A 34 4.96 -3.51 1.58
N ALA A 35 5.45 -3.31 0.36
CA ALA A 35 6.67 -3.93 -0.12
C ALA A 35 7.57 -2.88 -0.80
N PRO A 36 8.90 -3.03 -0.72
CA PRO A 36 9.80 -2.26 -1.55
C PRO A 36 9.46 -2.43 -3.03
N PHE A 37 9.40 -1.32 -3.76
CA PHE A 37 9.09 -1.29 -5.19
C PHE A 37 9.81 -0.11 -5.84
N GLU A 38 10.66 -0.38 -6.82
CA GLU A 38 11.48 0.63 -7.49
C GLU A 38 12.29 1.49 -6.50
N ASP A 39 12.16 2.82 -6.56
CA ASP A 39 12.81 3.79 -5.67
C ASP A 39 11.97 4.13 -4.44
N GLY A 40 10.97 3.31 -4.11
CA GLY A 40 10.15 3.47 -2.92
C GLY A 40 9.39 2.20 -2.56
N TYR A 41 8.07 2.28 -2.52
CA TYR A 41 7.22 1.20 -2.02
C TYR A 41 5.93 1.03 -2.82
N GLY A 42 5.30 -0.14 -2.70
CA GLY A 42 4.03 -0.43 -3.34
C GLY A 42 3.09 -1.23 -2.45
N PHE A 43 1.80 -1.02 -2.66
CA PHE A 43 0.73 -1.85 -2.09
C PHE A 43 -0.48 -1.95 -3.01
N THR A 44 -1.21 -3.06 -2.96
CA THR A 44 -2.43 -3.25 -3.75
C THR A 44 -3.64 -2.64 -3.06
N ILE A 45 -4.56 -2.07 -3.84
CA ILE A 45 -5.86 -1.61 -3.35
C ILE A 45 -6.99 -2.10 -4.27
N GLU A 46 -8.22 -2.03 -3.78
CA GLU A 46 -9.37 -2.10 -4.67
C GLU A 46 -9.51 -0.77 -5.43
N SER A 47 -9.77 -0.87 -6.74
CA SER A 47 -9.91 0.28 -7.65
C SER A 47 -11.05 1.22 -7.24
N THR A 48 -12.10 0.70 -6.59
CA THR A 48 -13.26 1.46 -6.12
C THR A 48 -13.14 1.98 -4.69
N SER A 49 -12.03 1.67 -4.01
CA SER A 49 -11.84 2.03 -2.61
C SER A 49 -11.81 3.55 -2.40
N GLY A 50 -12.18 3.99 -1.20
CA GLY A 50 -12.07 5.40 -0.81
C GLY A 50 -10.65 5.96 -0.94
N LYS A 51 -9.61 5.12 -0.94
CA LYS A 51 -8.20 5.52 -1.16
C LYS A 51 -7.97 5.94 -2.62
N ALA A 52 -8.46 5.15 -3.58
CA ALA A 52 -8.35 5.44 -4.99
C ALA A 52 -8.99 6.80 -5.32
N LYS A 53 -10.20 7.04 -4.80
CA LYS A 53 -10.90 8.33 -4.96
C LYS A 53 -10.15 9.51 -4.35
N ARG A 54 -9.45 9.32 -3.22
CA ARG A 54 -8.64 10.38 -2.61
C ARG A 54 -7.37 10.66 -3.41
N LEU A 55 -6.70 9.61 -3.88
CA LEU A 55 -5.48 9.74 -4.70
C LEU A 55 -5.74 10.36 -6.08
N ALA A 56 -6.96 10.26 -6.60
CA ALA A 56 -7.38 11.00 -7.79
C ALA A 56 -7.39 12.53 -7.59
N HIS A 57 -7.42 13.02 -6.34
CA HIS A 57 -7.45 14.45 -6.02
C HIS A 57 -6.15 15.00 -5.43
N THR A 58 -5.34 14.15 -4.80
CA THR A 58 -4.03 14.56 -4.26
C THR A 58 -3.09 13.36 -4.17
N SER A 59 -1.85 13.55 -4.61
CA SER A 59 -0.77 12.57 -4.44
C SER A 59 -0.15 12.61 -3.05
N ARG A 60 -0.42 13.64 -2.24
CA ARG A 60 0.21 13.80 -0.92
C ARG A 60 -0.24 12.69 0.02
N ALA A 61 0.72 12.03 0.64
CA ALA A 61 0.48 11.01 1.65
C ALA A 61 1.58 10.98 2.70
N THR A 62 1.34 10.24 3.78
CA THR A 62 2.40 9.83 4.71
C THR A 62 2.31 8.33 5.01
N ILE A 63 3.43 7.75 5.41
CA ILE A 63 3.50 6.38 5.94
C ILE A 63 4.26 6.35 7.27
N GLN A 64 3.88 5.40 8.12
CA GLN A 64 4.54 5.14 9.39
C GLN A 64 4.35 3.67 9.76
N ALA A 65 5.37 3.00 10.30
CA ALA A 65 5.26 1.60 10.70
C ALA A 65 4.14 1.39 11.74
N CYS A 66 3.32 0.36 11.54
CA CYS A 66 2.21 0.06 12.45
C CYS A 66 1.92 -1.45 12.54
N SER A 67 1.00 -1.82 13.44
CA SER A 67 0.42 -3.16 13.52
C SER A 67 -0.72 -3.35 12.50
N ILE A 68 -1.20 -4.59 12.35
CA ILE A 68 -2.39 -4.91 11.52
C ILE A 68 -3.65 -4.12 11.92
N LYS A 69 -3.77 -3.74 13.19
CA LYS A 69 -4.89 -2.95 13.72
C LYS A 69 -4.72 -1.43 13.50
N GLY A 70 -3.61 -1.01 12.89
CA GLY A 70 -3.28 0.40 12.69
C GLY A 70 -2.67 1.10 13.92
N VAL A 71 -2.32 0.36 14.98
CA VAL A 71 -1.59 0.93 16.13
C VAL A 71 -0.15 1.22 15.70
N ILE A 72 0.29 2.47 15.83
CA ILE A 72 1.63 2.92 15.45
C ILE A 72 2.69 2.20 16.29
N THR A 73 3.76 1.75 15.63
CA THR A 73 4.90 1.14 16.31
C THR A 73 5.61 2.21 17.15
N PRO A 74 5.94 1.95 18.44
CA PRO A 74 6.63 2.92 19.28
C PRO A 74 7.91 3.43 18.62
N GLY A 75 8.08 4.76 18.56
CA GLY A 75 9.25 5.40 17.95
C GLY A 75 9.27 5.40 16.42
N ALA A 76 8.24 4.89 15.74
CA ALA A 76 8.21 4.85 14.28
C ALA A 76 8.24 6.25 13.67
N THR A 77 9.02 6.41 12.61
CA THR A 77 9.17 7.69 11.91
C THR A 77 8.01 7.90 10.94
N VAL A 78 7.52 9.13 10.86
CA VAL A 78 6.56 9.52 9.82
C VAL A 78 7.34 9.93 8.57
N TYR A 79 7.10 9.26 7.45
CA TYR A 79 7.68 9.60 6.16
C TYR A 79 6.64 10.29 5.29
N ASN A 80 6.98 11.46 4.74
CA ASN A 80 6.20 12.09 3.69
C ASN A 80 6.39 11.33 2.38
N CYS A 81 5.34 11.22 1.59
CA CYS A 81 5.43 10.57 0.29
C CYS A 81 4.49 11.15 -0.76
N GLU A 82 4.88 10.96 -2.01
CA GLU A 82 3.98 11.06 -3.16
C GLU A 82 3.41 9.68 -3.48
N ALA A 83 2.09 9.60 -3.58
CA ALA A 83 1.34 8.40 -3.86
C ALA A 83 0.72 8.49 -5.26
N SER A 84 0.96 7.46 -6.06
CA SER A 84 0.44 7.34 -7.42
C SER A 84 -0.41 6.08 -7.54
N LEU A 85 -1.66 6.26 -7.96
CA LEU A 85 -2.56 5.15 -8.31
C LEU A 85 -2.20 4.63 -9.70
N VAL A 86 -1.89 3.35 -9.80
CA VAL A 86 -1.53 2.68 -11.06
C VAL A 86 -2.46 1.50 -11.33
N MET A 87 -2.63 1.17 -12.60
CA MET A 87 -3.52 0.10 -13.06
C MET A 87 -2.78 -0.91 -13.95
N HIS A 88 -3.43 -2.04 -14.21
CA HIS A 88 -3.00 -3.05 -15.19
C HIS A 88 -1.57 -3.55 -14.93
N LYS A 89 -0.70 -3.54 -15.93
CA LYS A 89 0.69 -4.02 -15.87
C LYS A 89 1.47 -3.49 -14.66
N ARG A 90 1.32 -2.20 -14.33
CA ARG A 90 2.02 -1.60 -13.19
C ARG A 90 1.49 -2.13 -11.85
N ALA A 91 0.18 -2.41 -11.77
CA ALA A 91 -0.40 -3.05 -10.58
C ALA A 91 0.05 -4.51 -10.44
N GLU A 92 0.23 -5.23 -11.55
CA GLU A 92 0.82 -6.58 -11.56
C GLU A 92 2.26 -6.58 -11.04
N GLU A 93 3.10 -5.65 -11.48
CA GLU A 93 4.48 -5.51 -11.01
C GLU A 93 4.56 -5.25 -9.50
N VAL A 94 3.68 -4.40 -8.96
CA VAL A 94 3.57 -4.15 -7.51
C VAL A 94 3.11 -5.42 -6.78
N ARG A 95 2.13 -6.14 -7.34
CA ARG A 95 1.65 -7.41 -6.77
C ARG A 95 2.78 -8.44 -6.70
N ASP A 96 3.62 -8.53 -7.72
CA ASP A 96 4.78 -9.41 -7.72
C ASP A 96 5.79 -9.02 -6.65
N ALA A 97 6.01 -7.73 -6.41
CA ALA A 97 6.86 -7.25 -5.31
C ALA A 97 6.33 -7.65 -3.93
N ILE A 98 5.01 -7.53 -3.72
CA ILE A 98 4.36 -8.00 -2.49
C ILE A 98 4.50 -9.52 -2.35
N ALA A 99 4.28 -10.27 -3.43
CA ALA A 99 4.42 -11.72 -3.43
C ALA A 99 5.86 -12.15 -3.12
N ARG A 100 6.88 -11.44 -3.63
CA ARG A 100 8.29 -11.68 -3.29
C ARG A 100 8.57 -11.43 -1.80
N LYS A 101 8.07 -10.33 -1.23
CA LYS A 101 8.31 -9.98 0.18
C LYS A 101 7.67 -10.97 1.16
N TYR A 102 6.48 -11.48 0.86
CA TYR A 102 5.70 -12.30 1.80
C TYR A 102 5.65 -13.80 1.44
N GLY A 103 6.24 -14.21 0.32
CA GLY A 103 6.32 -15.61 -0.11
C GLY A 103 4.96 -16.29 -0.31
N LEU A 104 4.94 -17.63 -0.24
CA LEU A 104 3.75 -18.46 -0.46
C LEU A 104 2.63 -18.23 0.58
N THR A 105 2.97 -17.66 1.74
CA THR A 105 2.03 -17.27 2.80
C THR A 105 1.03 -16.20 2.32
N TYR A 106 1.40 -15.38 1.33
CA TYR A 106 0.49 -14.43 0.66
C TYR A 106 -0.52 -15.13 -0.26
N LYS A 107 -0.15 -16.21 -0.96
CA LYS A 107 -1.10 -16.97 -1.80
C LYS A 107 -2.25 -17.53 -0.96
N VAL A 108 -1.96 -18.11 0.20
CA VAL A 108 -2.98 -18.74 1.07
C VAL A 108 -3.85 -17.70 1.80
N PHE A 109 -3.27 -16.62 2.33
CA PHE A 109 -4.03 -15.60 3.07
C PHE A 109 -4.84 -14.69 2.16
N SER A 110 -4.33 -14.33 0.97
CA SER A 110 -5.08 -13.57 -0.04
C SER A 110 -6.28 -14.36 -0.57
N ILE A 111 -6.15 -15.69 -0.70
CA ILE A 111 -7.26 -16.58 -1.06
C ILE A 111 -8.26 -16.74 0.11
N SER A 112 -7.79 -16.85 1.35
CA SER A 112 -8.64 -17.07 2.53
C SER A 112 -9.54 -15.87 2.89
N LEU A 113 -9.01 -14.64 2.86
CA LEU A 113 -9.83 -13.43 3.06
C LEU A 113 -10.76 -13.19 1.87
N TRP A 114 -10.33 -13.56 0.66
CA TRP A 114 -11.15 -13.51 -0.55
C TRP A 114 -12.33 -14.50 -0.52
N PHE A 115 -12.17 -15.70 0.05
CA PHE A 115 -13.27 -16.67 0.20
C PHE A 115 -14.37 -16.22 1.18
N LYS A 116 -14.07 -15.37 2.17
CA LYS A 116 -15.04 -14.94 3.19
C LYS A 116 -15.97 -13.80 2.73
N ASP A 117 -15.60 -13.03 1.71
CA ASP A 117 -16.45 -12.00 1.09
C ASP A 117 -17.17 -12.49 -0.19
N ARG A 118 -17.06 -13.78 -0.55
CA ARG A 118 -17.71 -14.39 -1.73
C ARG A 118 -19.21 -14.67 -1.56
N PHE A 119 -19.99 -13.67 -1.15
CA PHE A 119 -21.40 -13.57 -1.55
C PHE A 119 -21.57 -12.49 -2.62
N GLY A 120 -21.12 -12.81 -3.85
CA GLY A 120 -21.60 -12.09 -5.04
C GLY A 120 -20.54 -11.67 -6.05
N LYS A 121 -20.40 -12.50 -7.10
CA LYS A 121 -19.91 -12.18 -8.46
C LYS A 121 -18.40 -11.96 -8.66
N SER A 122 -17.83 -12.82 -9.49
CA SER A 122 -16.47 -12.82 -10.04
C SER A 122 -16.00 -11.45 -10.55
N LYS A 123 -14.75 -11.07 -10.26
CA LYS A 123 -13.71 -10.61 -11.22
C LYS A 123 -12.31 -10.79 -10.60
N GLY A 124 -11.30 -10.83 -11.46
CA GLY A 124 -9.94 -11.30 -11.17
C GLY A 124 -9.13 -10.45 -10.17
N LEU A 125 -7.81 -10.66 -10.21
CA LEU A 125 -6.82 -9.98 -9.37
C LEU A 125 -7.06 -8.45 -9.31
N PRO A 126 -6.72 -7.77 -8.21
CA PRO A 126 -6.92 -6.33 -8.09
C PRO A 126 -6.23 -5.59 -9.25
N GLU A 127 -7.03 -4.89 -10.05
CA GLU A 127 -6.55 -4.13 -11.22
C GLU A 127 -5.77 -2.87 -10.84
N ALA A 128 -5.71 -2.52 -9.55
CA ALA A 128 -5.15 -1.29 -9.01
C ALA A 128 -4.08 -1.51 -7.94
N ALA A 129 -3.05 -0.67 -7.96
CA ALA A 129 -2.05 -0.57 -6.90
C ALA A 129 -1.66 0.88 -6.65
N VAL A 130 -1.00 1.13 -5.54
CA VAL A 130 -0.42 2.41 -5.19
C VAL A 130 1.09 2.25 -5.15
N ILE A 131 1.80 3.14 -5.83
CA ILE A 131 3.24 3.33 -5.71
C ILE A 131 3.47 4.56 -4.83
N LEU A 132 4.40 4.43 -3.88
CA LEU A 132 4.79 5.47 -2.94
C LEU A 132 6.26 5.83 -3.16
N LYS A 133 6.54 7.11 -3.30
CA LYS A 133 7.90 7.65 -3.30
C LYS A 133 8.10 8.52 -2.08
N ILE A 134 9.06 8.17 -1.22
CA ILE A 134 9.38 8.99 -0.04
C ILE A 134 9.96 10.32 -0.53
N THR A 135 9.46 11.42 0.02
CA THR A 135 9.98 12.77 -0.20
C THR A 135 10.80 13.20 1.01
N GLN A 136 11.85 13.99 0.79
CA GLN A 136 12.63 14.61 1.86
C GLN A 136 11.81 15.62 2.65
#